data_AF-A0A3L7W791-F1
#
_entry.id   AF-A0A3L7W791-F1
#
_cell.length_a   1.000
_cell.length_b   1.000
_cell.length_c   1.000
_cell.angle_alpha   90.00
_cell.angle_beta   90.00
_cell.angle_gamma   90.00
#
_symmetry.space_group_name_H-M   'P 1'
#
loop_
_entity.id
_entity.type
_entity.pdbx_description
1 polymer ?
#
loop_
_entity_poly.entity_id
_entity_poly.type
_entity_poly.pdbx_seq_one_letter_code
_entity_poly.pdbx_strand_id
1 'polypeptide(L)'
;MDRGATVAAIVGVGMALTVAVSFLMVIPLDIAYLAFAPISGLLIGWYGNQRAGQLRSRPGRIALNAAWGGSWTALTFAALFLGVKLFFFSLDPGYRDEKMGGAFTCAPGPACVYARYLAADGGPETLTAAGVSDVTSFTEWYWEGQSGTARLVIGTTMIAALLGGALYWPSAPNVQRRTEDALAP
;
A
#
# COMPACT_ATOMS: atom_id res chain seq x y z
N MET A 1 -8.46 -17.30 -12.81
CA MET A 1 -7.21 -16.52 -12.90
C MET A 1 -6.15 -17.37 -13.58
N ASP A 2 -5.23 -16.74 -14.31
CA ASP A 2 -4.15 -17.45 -15.01
C ASP A 2 -2.86 -17.49 -14.19
N ARG A 3 -2.00 -18.48 -14.46
CA ARG A 3 -0.75 -18.70 -13.72
C ARG A 3 0.18 -17.47 -13.78
N GLY A 4 0.23 -16.79 -14.92
CA GLY A 4 1.01 -15.56 -15.11
C GLY A 4 0.58 -14.43 -14.18
N ALA A 5 -0.72 -14.28 -13.93
CA ALA A 5 -1.25 -13.27 -13.00
C ALA A 5 -0.90 -13.59 -11.55
N THR A 6 -0.81 -14.88 -11.19
CA THR A 6 -0.38 -15.31 -9.85
C THR A 6 1.09 -14.99 -9.61
N VAL A 7 1.95 -15.20 -10.61
CA VAL A 7 3.37 -14.80 -10.52
C VAL A 7 3.51 -13.28 -10.39
N ALA A 8 2.71 -12.51 -11.15
CA ALA A 8 2.69 -11.06 -11.03
C ALA A 8 2.23 -10.59 -9.63
N ALA A 9 1.27 -11.28 -9.01
CA ALA A 9 0.86 -11.00 -7.63
C ALA A 9 2.04 -11.12 -6.65
N ILE A 10 2.86 -12.16 -6.76
CA ILE A 10 4.07 -12.35 -5.93
C ILE A 10 5.07 -11.21 -6.15
N VAL A 11 5.26 -10.78 -7.39
CA VAL A 11 6.10 -9.60 -7.70
C VAL A 11 5.53 -8.33 -7.04
N GLY A 12 4.21 -8.15 -7.09
CA GLY A 12 3.51 -7.06 -6.41
C GLY A 12 3.76 -7.04 -4.90
N VAL A 13 3.72 -8.20 -4.24
CA VAL A 13 4.07 -8.35 -2.82
C VAL A 13 5.51 -7.89 -2.55
N GLY A 14 6.47 -8.33 -3.38
CA GLY A 14 7.88 -7.94 -3.23
C GLY A 14 8.13 -6.44 -3.43
N MET A 15 7.44 -5.81 -4.38
CA MET A 15 7.49 -4.36 -4.57
C MET A 15 6.92 -3.62 -3.35
N ALA A 16 5.76 -4.04 -2.85
CA ALA A 16 5.14 -3.45 -1.67
C ALA A 16 6.07 -3.51 -0.45
N LEU A 17 6.72 -4.66 -0.23
CA LEU A 17 7.69 -4.83 0.86
C LEU A 17 8.86 -3.85 0.74
N THR A 18 9.46 -3.76 -0.45
CA THR A 18 10.59 -2.85 -0.70
C THR A 18 10.20 -1.39 -0.46
N VAL A 19 9.03 -0.98 -0.94
CA VAL A 19 8.51 0.38 -0.76
C VAL A 19 8.22 0.66 0.71
N ALA A 20 7.60 -0.28 1.45
CA ALA A 20 7.29 -0.12 2.87
C ALA A 20 8.55 0.03 3.73
N VAL A 21 9.54 -0.84 3.52
CA VAL A 21 10.82 -0.74 4.25
C VAL A 21 11.49 0.60 3.95
N SER A 22 11.49 1.04 2.69
CA SER A 22 12.16 2.29 2.30
C SER A 22 11.45 3.55 2.82
N PHE A 23 10.13 3.64 2.65
CA PHE A 23 9.36 4.88 2.83
C PHE A 23 8.40 4.89 4.02
N LEU A 24 8.35 3.83 4.82
CA LEU A 24 7.68 3.86 6.12
C LEU A 24 8.64 3.55 7.26
N MET A 25 9.58 2.62 7.06
CA MET A 25 10.50 2.20 8.13
C MET A 25 11.78 3.04 8.18
N VAL A 26 12.48 3.18 7.04
CA VAL A 26 13.76 3.93 7.00
C VAL A 26 13.51 5.43 6.93
N ILE A 27 12.61 5.86 6.05
CA ILE A 27 12.20 7.26 5.90
C ILE A 27 10.71 7.29 6.19
N PRO A 28 10.21 7.98 7.23
CA PRO A 28 8.78 8.04 7.52
C PRO A 28 8.08 9.03 6.59
N LEU A 29 7.87 8.65 5.31
CA LEU A 29 7.34 9.53 4.26
C LEU A 29 6.09 8.94 3.62
N ASP A 30 4.95 9.15 4.29
CA ASP A 30 3.64 8.61 3.90
C ASP A 30 3.23 9.02 2.47
N ILE A 31 3.58 10.23 2.02
CA ILE A 31 3.21 10.71 0.68
C ILE A 31 3.86 9.87 -0.43
N ALA A 32 5.11 9.46 -0.27
CA ALA A 32 5.77 8.59 -1.24
C ALA A 32 5.09 7.22 -1.25
N TYR A 33 4.76 6.67 -0.08
CA TYR A 33 4.03 5.41 0.02
C TYR A 33 2.68 5.45 -0.72
N LEU A 34 1.92 6.54 -0.51
CA LEU A 34 0.65 6.79 -1.18
C LEU A 34 0.78 6.97 -2.69
N ALA A 35 1.91 7.49 -3.18
CA ALA A 35 2.17 7.62 -4.61
C ALA A 35 2.61 6.29 -5.24
N PHE A 36 3.47 5.52 -4.57
CA PHE A 36 3.99 4.27 -5.12
C PHE A 36 2.97 3.12 -5.13
N ALA A 37 2.02 3.11 -4.20
CA ALA A 37 0.96 2.10 -4.17
C ALA A 37 0.14 2.04 -5.48
N PRO A 38 -0.47 3.13 -5.99
CA PRO A 38 -1.19 3.12 -7.26
C PRO A 38 -0.28 2.87 -8.46
N ILE A 39 0.95 3.40 -8.48
CA ILE A 39 1.91 3.11 -9.56
C ILE A 39 2.21 1.60 -9.63
N SER A 40 2.40 0.96 -8.48
CA SER A 40 2.62 -0.49 -8.39
C SER A 40 1.40 -1.27 -8.86
N GLY A 41 0.19 -0.82 -8.50
CA GLY A 41 -1.06 -1.38 -8.99
C GLY A 41 -1.11 -1.35 -10.53
N LEU A 42 -0.90 -0.17 -11.13
CA LEU A 42 -0.85 0.04 -12.57
C LEU A 42 0.11 -0.93 -13.27
N LEU A 43 1.33 -1.02 -12.75
CA LEU A 43 2.37 -1.91 -13.28
C LEU A 43 1.95 -3.37 -13.22
N ILE A 44 1.42 -3.86 -12.09
CA ILE A 44 1.01 -5.26 -11.94
C ILE A 44 -0.20 -5.60 -12.80
N GLY A 45 -1.15 -4.68 -12.94
CA GLY A 45 -2.30 -4.85 -13.83
C GLY A 45 -1.89 -5.06 -15.29
N TRP A 46 -0.89 -4.31 -15.75
CA TRP A 46 -0.33 -4.45 -17.10
C TRP A 46 0.56 -5.70 -17.23
N TYR A 47 1.54 -5.84 -16.34
CA TYR A 47 2.53 -6.92 -16.34
C TYR A 47 1.91 -8.31 -16.17
N GLY A 48 0.92 -8.46 -15.29
CA GLY A 48 0.23 -9.74 -15.08
C GLY A 48 -0.46 -10.25 -16.34
N ASN A 49 -1.04 -9.34 -17.13
CA ASN A 49 -1.68 -9.69 -18.40
C ASN A 49 -0.68 -9.99 -19.51
N GLN A 50 0.41 -9.22 -19.59
CA GLN A 50 1.51 -9.50 -20.51
C GLN A 50 2.12 -10.88 -20.23
N ARG A 51 2.40 -11.19 -18.95
CA ARG A 51 2.99 -12.46 -18.54
C ARG A 51 2.05 -13.65 -18.70
N ALA A 52 0.74 -13.42 -18.56
CA ALA A 52 -0.28 -14.43 -18.85
C ALA A 52 -0.57 -14.59 -20.34
N GLY A 53 0.06 -13.81 -21.23
CA GLY A 53 -0.13 -13.88 -22.67
C GLY A 53 -1.57 -13.63 -23.10
N GLN A 54 -2.28 -12.73 -22.41
CA GLN A 54 -3.71 -12.57 -22.60
C GLN A 54 -4.07 -12.01 -23.97
N LEU A 55 -5.14 -12.55 -24.54
CA LEU A 55 -5.64 -12.17 -25.86
C LEU A 55 -6.60 -10.99 -25.78
N ARG A 56 -6.56 -10.14 -26.81
CA ARG A 56 -7.47 -9.00 -26.95
C ARG A 56 -8.95 -9.42 -26.97
N SER A 57 -9.24 -10.62 -27.49
CA SER A 57 -10.59 -11.19 -27.56
C SER A 57 -11.14 -11.64 -26.20
N ARG A 58 -10.36 -11.55 -25.11
CA ARG A 58 -10.77 -11.99 -23.76
C ARG A 58 -10.79 -10.86 -22.73
N PRO A 59 -11.64 -9.83 -22.92
CA PRO A 59 -11.86 -8.72 -21.99
C PRO A 59 -11.88 -9.09 -20.52
N GLY A 60 -12.75 -10.05 -20.18
CA GLY A 60 -13.03 -10.42 -18.81
C GLY A 60 -11.84 -11.10 -18.15
N ARG A 61 -11.00 -11.80 -18.93
CA ARG A 61 -9.78 -12.41 -18.42
C ARG A 61 -8.71 -11.35 -18.12
N ILE A 62 -8.61 -10.33 -18.96
CA ILE A 62 -7.71 -9.19 -18.73
C ILE A 62 -8.08 -8.48 -17.42
N ALA A 63 -9.36 -8.16 -17.25
CA ALA A 63 -9.88 -7.54 -16.04
C ALA A 63 -9.69 -8.42 -14.79
N LEU A 64 -10.00 -9.72 -14.90
CA LEU A 64 -9.89 -10.66 -13.78
C LEU A 64 -8.42 -10.85 -13.32
N ASN A 65 -7.48 -10.93 -14.26
CA ASN A 65 -6.06 -11.04 -13.95
C ASN A 65 -5.50 -9.76 -13.34
N ALA A 66 -5.91 -8.60 -13.87
CA ALA A 66 -5.54 -7.30 -13.32
C ALA A 66 -6.09 -7.12 -11.89
N ALA A 67 -7.36 -7.46 -11.67
CA ALA A 67 -7.99 -7.42 -10.36
C ALA A 67 -7.27 -8.34 -9.36
N TRP A 68 -6.93 -9.57 -9.77
CA TRP A 68 -6.24 -10.52 -8.91
C TRP A 68 -4.86 -10.04 -8.46
N GLY A 69 -4.01 -9.64 -9.41
CA GLY A 69 -2.68 -9.10 -9.10
C GLY A 69 -2.77 -7.82 -8.29
N GLY A 70 -3.72 -6.94 -8.66
CA GLY A 70 -4.03 -5.72 -7.93
C GLY A 70 -4.44 -5.98 -6.48
N SER A 71 -5.30 -6.97 -6.22
CA SER A 71 -5.79 -7.26 -4.87
C SER A 71 -4.68 -7.70 -3.93
N TRP A 72 -3.83 -8.62 -4.36
CA TRP A 72 -2.68 -9.04 -3.55
C TRP A 72 -1.69 -7.91 -3.29
N THR A 73 -1.43 -7.10 -4.31
CA THR A 73 -0.55 -5.93 -4.18
C THR A 73 -1.15 -4.92 -3.19
N ALA A 74 -2.42 -4.53 -3.39
CA ALA A 74 -3.17 -3.61 -2.56
C ALA A 74 -3.26 -4.05 -1.09
N LEU A 75 -3.63 -5.32 -0.86
CA LEU A 75 -3.73 -5.89 0.50
C LEU A 75 -2.36 -5.93 1.18
N THR A 76 -1.29 -6.23 0.44
CA THR A 76 0.07 -6.20 1.00
C THR A 76 0.48 -4.78 1.38
N PHE A 77 0.25 -3.80 0.49
CA PHE A 77 0.51 -2.39 0.80
C PHE A 77 -0.28 -1.94 2.05
N ALA A 78 -1.55 -2.29 2.16
CA ALA A 78 -2.37 -1.93 3.32
C ALA A 78 -1.90 -2.62 4.60
N ALA A 79 -1.58 -3.92 4.53
CA ALA A 79 -1.11 -4.68 5.69
C ALA A 79 0.25 -4.17 6.19
N LEU A 80 1.18 -3.87 5.29
CA LEU A 80 2.48 -3.30 5.66
C LEU A 80 2.34 -1.88 6.22
N PHE A 81 1.46 -1.06 5.65
CA PHE A 81 1.17 0.27 6.18
C PHE A 81 0.67 0.18 7.63
N LEU A 82 -0.38 -0.60 7.87
CA LEU A 82 -0.93 -0.78 9.22
C LEU A 82 0.06 -1.45 10.17
N GLY A 83 0.82 -2.42 9.69
CA GLY A 83 1.83 -3.13 10.49
C GLY A 83 2.95 -2.22 10.96
N VAL A 84 3.46 -1.34 10.08
CA VAL A 84 4.50 -0.37 10.47
C VAL A 84 3.93 0.70 11.41
N LYS A 85 2.72 1.21 11.14
CA LYS A 85 2.05 2.16 12.05
C LYS A 85 1.81 1.52 13.42
N LEU A 86 1.40 0.25 13.47
CA LEU A 86 1.21 -0.50 14.71
C LEU A 86 2.53 -0.61 15.47
N PHE A 87 3.62 -0.96 14.79
CA PHE A 87 4.94 -1.08 15.39
C PHE A 87 5.35 0.22 16.09
N PHE A 88 5.30 1.36 15.39
CA PHE A 88 5.67 2.65 15.98
C PHE A 88 4.66 3.12 17.05
N PHE A 89 3.38 2.86 16.85
CA PHE A 89 2.35 3.25 17.81
C PHE A 89 2.46 2.50 19.13
N SER A 90 2.77 1.20 19.07
CA SER A 90 2.88 0.34 20.27
C SER A 90 4.23 0.43 20.96
N LEU A 91 5.29 0.83 20.25
CA LEU A 91 6.66 0.79 20.77
C LEU A 91 7.32 2.17 20.90
N ASP A 92 6.59 3.29 20.78
CA ASP A 92 7.18 4.63 20.99
C ASP A 92 7.64 4.78 22.45
N PRO A 93 8.95 4.89 22.73
CA PRO A 93 9.46 5.05 24.08
C PRO A 93 9.37 6.50 24.58
N GLY A 94 8.84 7.42 23.78
CA GLY A 94 8.86 8.86 24.07
C GLY A 94 10.20 9.52 23.78
N TYR A 95 11.14 8.82 23.13
CA TYR A 95 12.46 9.37 22.81
C TYR A 95 12.34 10.59 21.90
N ARG A 96 13.05 11.65 22.27
CA ARG A 96 13.21 12.90 21.51
C ARG A 96 14.53 13.52 21.93
N ASP A 97 15.28 14.04 20.96
CA ASP A 97 16.59 14.65 21.19
C ASP A 97 16.50 15.83 22.16
N GLU A 98 17.53 16.05 22.98
CA GLU A 98 17.61 17.17 23.92
C GLU A 98 17.44 18.53 23.23
N LYS A 99 17.98 18.69 22.02
CA LYS A 99 17.82 19.92 21.20
C LYS A 99 16.38 20.17 20.78
N MET A 100 15.55 19.14 20.81
CA MET A 100 14.12 19.16 20.46
C MET A 100 13.23 19.18 21.72
N GLY A 101 13.81 19.44 22.90
CA GLY A 101 13.08 19.53 24.17
C GLY A 101 13.08 18.25 25.00
N GLY A 102 13.98 17.30 24.73
CA GLY A 102 14.18 16.09 25.54
C GLY A 102 13.06 15.06 25.43
N ALA A 103 13.28 13.88 25.99
CA ALA A 103 12.33 12.77 25.96
C ALA A 103 11.04 13.08 26.74
N PHE A 104 9.91 12.54 26.26
CA PHE A 104 8.62 12.68 26.93
C PHE A 104 8.54 11.80 28.19
N THR A 105 7.93 12.31 29.25
CA THR A 105 7.60 11.54 30.47
C THR A 105 6.22 10.90 30.32
N CYS A 106 6.16 9.73 29.72
CA CYS A 106 4.94 9.00 29.39
C CYS A 106 5.15 7.48 29.49
N ALA A 107 4.06 6.73 29.56
CA ALA A 107 4.13 5.27 29.40
C ALA A 107 4.43 4.94 27.92
N PRO A 108 5.37 4.02 27.61
CA PRO A 108 5.68 3.65 26.24
C PRO A 108 4.45 3.20 25.44
N GLY A 109 4.46 3.50 24.14
CA GLY A 109 3.39 3.20 23.21
C GLY A 109 2.36 4.34 23.09
N PRO A 110 1.04 4.07 23.15
CA PRO A 110 0.00 5.04 22.80
C PRO A 110 0.07 6.37 23.58
N ALA A 111 0.44 6.31 24.86
CA ALA A 111 0.52 7.52 25.69
C ALA A 111 1.67 8.45 25.25
N CYS A 112 2.81 7.90 24.82
CA CYS A 112 3.90 8.69 24.27
C CYS A 112 3.58 9.27 22.89
N VAL A 113 2.87 8.52 22.04
CA VAL A 113 2.39 9.04 20.76
C VAL A 113 1.40 10.19 20.99
N TYR A 114 0.47 10.04 21.93
CA TYR A 114 -0.48 11.09 22.29
C TYR A 114 0.23 12.36 22.80
N ALA A 115 1.19 12.21 23.71
CA ALA A 115 2.01 13.32 24.21
C ALA A 115 2.77 14.03 23.08
N ARG A 116 3.26 13.27 22.10
CA ARG A 116 3.93 13.81 20.91
C ARG A 116 2.97 14.62 20.03
N TYR A 117 1.72 14.17 19.86
CA TYR A 117 0.69 14.95 19.15
C TYR A 117 0.33 16.24 19.89
N LEU A 118 0.18 16.20 21.22
CA LEU A 118 -0.08 17.40 22.01
C LEU A 118 1.07 18.43 21.94
N ALA A 119 2.30 17.96 21.80
CA ALA A 119 3.48 18.80 21.69
C ALA A 119 3.79 19.27 20.25
N ALA A 120 3.05 18.80 19.25
CA ALA A 120 3.21 19.22 17.86
C ALA A 120 2.45 20.51 17.58
N ASP A 121 2.99 21.34 16.68
CA ASP A 121 2.33 22.58 16.25
C ASP A 121 0.95 22.28 15.64
N GLY A 122 -0.09 22.90 16.17
CA GLY A 122 -1.49 22.67 15.74
C GLY A 122 -2.10 21.35 16.23
N GLY A 123 -1.35 20.55 16.99
CA GLY A 123 -1.77 19.26 17.50
C GLY A 123 -2.94 19.34 18.49
N PRO A 124 -2.85 20.14 19.58
CA PRO A 124 -3.93 20.32 20.53
C PRO A 124 -5.24 20.80 19.90
N GLU A 125 -5.17 21.73 18.95
CA GLU A 125 -6.34 22.25 18.23
C GLU A 125 -6.99 21.16 17.38
N THR A 126 -6.17 20.36 16.67
CA THR A 126 -6.63 19.24 15.85
C THR A 126 -7.32 18.17 16.70
N LEU A 127 -6.72 17.82 17.83
CA LEU A 127 -7.27 16.83 18.76
C LEU A 127 -8.58 17.33 19.38
N THR A 128 -8.61 18.59 19.81
CA THR A 128 -9.82 19.22 20.37
C THR A 128 -10.95 19.27 19.34
N ALA A 129 -10.66 19.65 18.10
CA ALA A 129 -11.62 19.68 17.00
C ALA A 129 -12.18 18.27 16.66
N ALA A 130 -11.37 17.23 16.87
CA ALA A 130 -11.77 15.83 16.72
C ALA A 130 -12.48 15.25 17.96
N GLY A 131 -12.64 16.02 19.05
CA GLY A 131 -13.23 15.54 20.31
C GLY A 131 -12.34 14.61 21.11
N VAL A 132 -11.03 14.61 20.85
CA VAL A 132 -10.04 13.77 21.54
C VAL A 132 -9.53 14.48 22.78
N SER A 133 -9.74 13.87 23.96
CA SER A 133 -9.37 14.46 25.25
C SER A 133 -8.51 13.56 26.14
N ASP A 134 -8.31 12.30 25.74
CA ASP A 134 -7.52 11.32 26.48
C ASP A 134 -6.85 10.31 25.54
N VAL A 135 -6.01 9.43 26.10
CA VAL A 135 -5.27 8.41 25.33
C VAL A 135 -6.21 7.40 24.66
N THR A 136 -7.36 7.12 25.24
CA THR A 136 -8.33 6.14 24.72
C THR A 136 -9.00 6.69 23.46
N SER A 137 -9.62 7.87 23.56
CA SER A 137 -10.21 8.60 22.44
C SER A 137 -9.17 8.91 21.35
N PHE A 138 -7.92 9.20 21.73
CA PHE A 138 -6.82 9.37 20.79
C PHE A 138 -6.51 8.08 20.02
N THR A 139 -6.46 6.95 20.71
CA THR A 139 -6.17 5.65 20.09
C THR A 139 -7.22 5.30 19.06
N GLU A 140 -8.50 5.48 19.37
CA GLU A 140 -9.61 5.25 18.43
C GLU A 140 -9.52 6.19 17.23
N TRP A 141 -9.34 7.49 17.47
CA TRP A 141 -9.20 8.49 16.41
C TRP A 141 -8.01 8.19 15.49
N TYR A 142 -6.85 7.85 16.06
CA TYR A 142 -5.64 7.54 15.33
C TYR A 142 -5.87 6.33 14.40
N TRP A 143 -6.44 5.25 14.92
CA TRP A 143 -6.66 4.02 14.17
C TRP A 143 -7.77 4.14 13.13
N GLU A 144 -8.81 4.93 13.37
CA GLU A 144 -9.78 5.24 12.31
C GLU A 144 -9.09 5.98 11.16
N GLY A 145 -8.24 6.96 11.47
CA GLY A 145 -7.40 7.65 10.49
C GLY A 145 -6.50 6.70 9.69
N GLN A 146 -5.72 5.84 10.37
CA GLN A 146 -4.86 4.87 9.69
C GLN A 146 -5.66 3.86 8.84
N SER A 147 -6.83 3.43 9.32
CA SER A 147 -7.71 2.54 8.57
C SER A 147 -8.27 3.23 7.31
N GLY A 148 -8.61 4.52 7.41
CA GLY A 148 -9.02 5.34 6.28
C GLY A 148 -7.93 5.43 5.22
N THR A 149 -6.69 5.68 5.62
CA THR A 149 -5.55 5.69 4.71
C THR A 149 -5.29 4.32 4.08
N ALA A 150 -5.40 3.23 4.85
CA ALA A 150 -5.27 1.88 4.32
C ALA A 150 -6.36 1.55 3.28
N ARG A 151 -7.62 1.95 3.54
CA ARG A 151 -8.74 1.83 2.57
C ARG A 151 -8.45 2.63 1.30
N LEU A 152 -7.89 3.84 1.43
CA LEU A 152 -7.48 4.66 0.28
C LEU A 152 -6.40 3.96 -0.53
N VAL A 153 -5.35 3.44 0.12
CA VAL A 153 -4.28 2.66 -0.52
C VAL A 153 -4.85 1.46 -1.29
N ILE A 154 -5.79 0.72 -0.69
CA ILE A 154 -6.45 -0.40 -1.36
C ILE A 154 -7.19 0.09 -2.59
N GLY A 155 -8.05 1.10 -2.43
CA GLY A 155 -8.88 1.64 -3.50
C GLY A 155 -8.06 2.15 -4.68
N THR A 156 -7.06 2.99 -4.43
CA THR A 156 -6.23 3.58 -5.49
C THR A 156 -5.36 2.54 -6.19
N THR A 157 -4.78 1.59 -5.45
CA THR A 157 -4.00 0.48 -6.02
C THR A 157 -4.86 -0.43 -6.90
N MET A 158 -6.08 -0.75 -6.44
CA MET A 158 -7.02 -1.58 -7.20
C MET A 158 -7.48 -0.89 -8.48
N ILE A 159 -7.89 0.38 -8.39
CA ILE A 159 -8.29 1.18 -9.56
C ILE A 159 -7.13 1.25 -10.55
N ALA A 160 -5.93 1.55 -10.09
CA ALA A 160 -4.76 1.63 -10.93
C ALA A 160 -4.43 0.28 -11.58
N ALA A 161 -4.56 -0.85 -10.87
CA ALA A 161 -4.37 -2.17 -11.45
C ALA A 161 -5.36 -2.47 -12.58
N LEU A 162 -6.64 -2.13 -12.39
CA LEU A 162 -7.63 -2.25 -13.46
C LEU A 162 -7.29 -1.36 -14.66
N LEU A 163 -6.83 -0.12 -14.43
CA LEU A 163 -6.33 0.76 -15.48
C LEU A 163 -5.13 0.16 -16.20
N GLY A 164 -4.22 -0.51 -15.48
CA GLY A 164 -3.07 -1.21 -16.08
C GLY A 164 -3.51 -2.33 -17.03
N GLY A 165 -4.53 -3.09 -16.65
CA GLY A 165 -5.17 -4.08 -17.52
C GLY A 165 -5.84 -3.45 -18.74
N ALA A 166 -6.53 -2.31 -18.55
CA ALA A 166 -7.16 -1.57 -19.65
C ALA A 166 -6.12 -1.02 -20.64
N LEU A 167 -4.98 -0.51 -20.15
CA LEU A 167 -3.85 -0.05 -20.99
C LEU A 167 -3.15 -1.20 -21.73
N TYR A 168 -3.14 -2.40 -21.16
CA TYR A 168 -2.62 -3.59 -21.83
C TYR A 168 -3.47 -3.99 -23.03
N TRP A 169 -4.80 -3.94 -22.89
CA TRP A 169 -5.76 -4.43 -23.89
C TRP A 169 -5.49 -3.99 -25.34
N PRO A 170 -5.31 -2.69 -25.67
CA PRO A 170 -5.08 -2.27 -27.05
C PRO A 170 -3.79 -2.85 -27.62
N SER A 171 -2.81 -3.21 -26.79
CA SER A 171 -1.56 -3.87 -27.22
C SER A 171 -1.63 -5.40 -27.24
N ALA A 172 -2.72 -5.99 -26.73
CA ALA A 172 -2.85 -7.44 -26.60
C ALA A 172 -2.92 -8.14 -27.97
N PRO A 173 -2.27 -9.31 -28.13
CA PRO A 173 -2.33 -10.08 -29.37
C PRO A 173 -3.74 -10.64 -29.63
N ASN A 174 -4.10 -10.79 -30.90
CA ASN A 174 -5.38 -11.39 -31.31
C ASN A 174 -5.36 -12.92 -31.29
N VAL A 175 -4.18 -13.53 -31.46
CA VAL A 175 -3.99 -14.97 -31.57
C VAL A 175 -2.89 -15.39 -30.60
N GLN A 176 -3.03 -16.57 -29.99
CA GLN A 176 -1.93 -17.16 -29.23
C GLN A 176 -0.79 -17.47 -30.20
N ARG A 177 0.42 -16.96 -29.90
CA ARG A 177 1.62 -17.35 -30.63
C ARG A 177 1.76 -18.86 -30.48
N ARG A 178 1.60 -19.59 -31.59
CA ARG A 178 1.87 -21.02 -31.66
C ARG A 178 3.39 -21.14 -31.51
N THR A 179 3.87 -22.02 -30.64
CA THR A 179 5.29 -22.30 -30.48
C THR A 179 5.77 -22.96 -31.78
N GLU A 180 6.15 -22.16 -32.76
CA GLU A 180 6.50 -22.59 -34.12
C GLU A 180 7.91 -23.17 -34.26
N ASP A 181 8.65 -23.35 -33.16
CA ASP A 181 9.97 -23.99 -33.17
C ASP A 181 9.98 -25.43 -32.65
N ALA A 182 8.81 -26.03 -32.36
CA ALA A 182 8.76 -27.37 -31.77
C ALA A 182 8.87 -28.52 -32.78
N LEU A 183 8.91 -28.28 -34.10
CA LEU A 183 9.24 -29.28 -35.14
C LEU A 183 9.40 -28.55 -36.50
N ALA A 184 10.51 -27.84 -36.69
CA ALA A 184 11.09 -27.75 -38.03
C ALA A 184 11.79 -29.10 -38.31
N PRO A 185 11.68 -29.66 -39.53
CA PRO A 185 12.01 -31.06 -39.85
C PRO A 185 13.47 -31.44 -39.60
#